data_AF-A0A9D4Q9Z2-F1
#
_entry.id   AF-A0A9D4Q9Z2-F1
#
_cell.length_a   1.000
_cell.length_b   1.000
_cell.length_c   1.000
_cell.angle_alpha   90.00
_cell.angle_beta   90.00
_cell.angle_gamma   90.00
#
_symmetry.space_group_name_H-M   'P 1'
#
loop_
_entity.id
_entity.type
_entity.pdbx_description
1 polymer ?
#
loop_
_entity_poly.entity_id
_entity_poly.type
_entity_poly.pdbx_seq_one_letter_code
_entity_poly.pdbx_strand_id
1 'polypeptide(L)'
;MGTQSIESIPSTYTNGSSSPALTSLDPDMSPDEAEEKARLISQVLELQNTLDDLSQRVDSVKEENLKLKSENQVLGQYIENLMSASSVFQSTSPKTKKK
;
A
#
# COMPACT_ATOMS: atom_id res chain seq x y z
N MET A 1 -34.17 20.19 -3.89
CA MET A 1 -33.15 21.27 -3.89
C MET A 1 -32.72 21.46 -2.43
N GLY A 2 -31.47 21.29 -2.01
CA GLY A 2 -30.23 21.03 -2.71
C GLY A 2 -29.30 20.15 -1.87
N THR A 3 -28.36 19.53 -2.57
CA THR A 3 -27.29 18.66 -2.08
C THR A 3 -26.36 19.43 -1.15
N GLN A 4 -26.11 18.95 0.06
CA GLN A 4 -24.99 19.43 0.86
C GLN A 4 -23.71 18.84 0.27
N SER A 5 -23.02 19.68 -0.50
CA SER A 5 -21.75 19.38 -1.12
C SER A 5 -20.71 19.02 -0.07
N ILE A 6 -20.16 17.81 -0.22
CA ILE A 6 -18.85 17.39 0.25
C ILE A 6 -17.80 18.48 -0.01
N GLU A 7 -17.40 19.18 1.05
CA GLU A 7 -16.27 20.10 0.99
C GLU A 7 -15.00 19.24 0.98
N SER A 8 -14.43 19.07 -0.21
CA SER A 8 -13.13 18.42 -0.40
C SER A 8 -12.07 19.27 0.28
N ILE A 9 -11.58 18.82 1.43
CA ILE A 9 -10.39 19.41 2.04
C ILE A 9 -9.21 19.10 1.10
N PRO A 10 -8.52 20.10 0.55
CA PRO A 10 -7.31 19.85 -0.23
C PRO A 10 -6.23 19.33 0.70
N SER A 11 -5.88 18.05 0.55
CA SER A 11 -4.68 17.44 1.13
C SER A 11 -3.44 18.11 0.55
N THR A 12 -3.02 19.19 1.18
CA THR A 12 -1.74 19.83 0.89
C THR A 12 -0.69 19.08 1.71
N TYR A 13 -0.19 17.97 1.17
CA TYR A 13 1.12 17.48 1.57
C TYR A 13 2.11 18.52 1.08
N THR A 14 2.57 19.39 1.98
CA THR A 14 3.66 20.33 1.70
C THR A 14 4.95 19.52 1.58
N ASN A 15 5.11 18.83 0.46
CA ASN A 15 6.37 18.36 -0.07
C ASN A 15 7.08 19.56 -0.70
N GLY A 16 7.52 20.49 0.16
CA GLY A 16 8.23 21.69 -0.22
C GLY A 16 9.46 21.82 0.66
N SER A 17 10.60 21.42 0.11
CA SER A 17 11.96 21.59 0.61
C SER A 17 12.09 22.71 1.64
N SER A 18 11.92 22.34 2.90
CA SER A 18 12.35 23.13 4.03
C SER A 18 13.50 22.33 4.62
N SER A 19 14.68 22.42 4.00
CA SER A 19 15.90 22.28 4.79
C SER A 19 15.68 23.18 6.01
N PRO A 20 15.75 22.67 7.25
CA PRO A 20 15.52 23.50 8.40
C PRO A 20 16.65 24.53 8.37
N ALA A 21 16.32 25.73 7.93
CA ALA A 21 17.17 26.89 8.11
C ALA A 21 17.50 26.93 9.60
N LEU A 22 18.80 26.90 9.89
CA LEU A 22 19.42 26.85 11.21
C LEU A 22 19.17 28.13 12.03
N THR A 23 17.92 28.57 12.15
CA THR A 23 17.57 29.86 12.72
C THR A 23 16.26 29.76 13.48
N SER A 24 16.30 29.02 14.58
CA SER A 24 15.60 29.39 15.81
C SER A 24 16.26 28.62 16.95
N LEU A 25 17.55 28.91 17.17
CA LEU A 25 18.15 28.63 18.47
C LEU A 25 17.47 29.61 19.41
N ASP A 26 16.63 29.09 20.30
CA ASP A 26 16.26 29.78 21.51
C ASP A 26 17.57 30.33 22.12
N PRO A 27 17.72 31.65 22.32
CA PRO A 27 18.99 32.24 22.73
C PRO A 27 19.50 31.73 24.08
N ASP A 28 18.70 30.96 24.81
CA ASP A 28 19.06 30.33 26.10
C ASP A 28 19.42 28.83 25.97
N MET A 29 19.41 28.24 24.77
CA MET A 29 19.70 26.82 24.57
C MET A 29 21.21 26.56 24.61
N SER A 30 21.64 25.62 25.45
CA SER A 30 23.06 25.29 25.60
C SER A 30 23.61 24.60 24.33
N PRO A 31 24.92 24.71 24.04
CA PRO A 31 25.53 24.00 22.92
C PRO A 31 25.32 22.48 22.94
N ASP A 32 25.32 21.88 24.13
CA ASP A 32 25.11 20.43 24.31
C ASP A 32 23.68 20.01 23.95
N GLU A 33 22.67 20.79 24.37
CA GLU A 33 21.27 20.56 23.99
C GLU A 33 21.04 20.74 22.49
N ALA A 34 21.72 21.71 21.86
CA ALA A 34 21.67 21.92 20.42
C ALA A 34 22.23 20.70 19.66
N GLU A 35 23.34 20.13 20.14
CA GLU A 35 23.95 18.94 19.56
C GLU A 35 23.07 17.69 19.73
N GLU A 36 22.52 17.47 20.93
CA GLU A 36 21.62 16.34 21.18
C GLU A 36 20.38 16.43 20.29
N LYS A 37 19.79 17.62 20.17
CA LYS A 37 18.67 17.87 19.26
C LYS A 37 19.04 17.56 17.81
N ALA A 38 20.23 17.97 17.35
CA ALA A 38 20.69 17.67 15.99
C ALA A 38 20.88 16.16 15.75
N ARG A 39 21.39 15.41 16.74
CA ARG A 39 21.52 13.95 16.68
C ARG A 39 20.14 13.26 16.62
N LEU A 40 19.19 13.70 17.45
CA LEU A 40 17.83 13.18 17.45
C LEU A 40 17.12 13.45 16.12
N ILE A 41 17.26 14.66 15.57
CA ILE A 41 16.72 15.00 14.25
C ILE A 41 17.30 14.07 13.17
N SER A 42 18.62 13.82 13.19
CA SER A 42 19.26 12.94 12.22
C SER A 42 18.70 11.51 12.30
N GLN A 43 18.53 10.97 13.51
CA GLN A 43 17.93 9.65 13.72
C GLN A 43 16.47 9.60 13.22
N VAL A 44 15.69 10.63 13.48
CA VAL A 44 14.30 10.71 12.98
C VAL A 44 14.27 10.71 11.45
N LEU A 45 15.17 11.46 10.80
CA LEU A 45 15.24 11.50 9.34
C LEU A 45 15.64 10.15 8.74
N GLU A 46 16.60 9.43 9.34
CA GLU A 46 16.99 8.08 8.90
C GLU A 46 15.84 7.08 9.04
N LEU A 47 15.09 7.15 10.14
CA LEU A 47 13.91 6.30 10.37
C LEU A 47 12.80 6.64 9.37
N GLN A 48 12.57 7.92 9.07
CA GLN A 48 11.60 8.35 8.07
C GLN A 48 11.95 7.82 6.67
N ASN A 49 13.21 7.93 6.26
CA ASN A 49 13.66 7.38 4.98
C ASN A 49 13.45 5.86 4.92
N THR A 50 13.83 5.14 5.97
CA THR A 50 13.65 3.68 6.04
C THR A 50 12.17 3.28 5.99
N LEU A 51 11.30 4.05 6.65
CA LEU A 51 9.86 3.81 6.64
C LEU A 51 9.26 4.07 5.26
N ASP A 52 9.68 5.13 4.57
CA ASP A 52 9.24 5.44 3.22
C ASP A 52 9.62 4.32 2.24
N ASP A 53 10.88 3.87 2.27
CA ASP A 53 11.36 2.73 1.47
C ASP A 53 10.54 1.47 1.72
N LEU A 54 10.27 1.16 2.99
CA LEU A 54 9.45 0.00 3.35
C LEU A 54 8.00 0.16 2.85
N SER A 55 7.42 1.36 2.93
CA SER A 55 6.07 1.62 2.43
C SER A 55 5.98 1.40 0.93
N GLN A 56 6.95 1.94 0.16
CA GLN A 56 7.00 1.74 -1.29
C GLN A 56 7.13 0.26 -1.66
N ARG A 57 7.94 -0.50 -0.93
CA ARG A 57 8.07 -1.95 -1.11
C ARG A 57 6.77 -2.69 -0.83
N VAL A 58 6.05 -2.31 0.23
CA VAL A 58 4.74 -2.89 0.55
C VAL A 58 3.75 -2.64 -0.58
N ASP A 59 3.70 -1.43 -1.12
CA ASP A 59 2.78 -1.09 -2.20
C ASP A 59 3.14 -1.83 -3.51
N SER A 60 4.43 -1.98 -3.81
CA SER A 60 4.90 -2.81 -4.93
C SER A 60 4.46 -4.28 -4.81
N VAL A 61 4.60 -4.86 -3.60
CA VAL A 61 4.17 -6.25 -3.34
C VAL A 61 2.65 -6.40 -3.45
N LYS A 62 1.88 -5.40 -2.99
CA LYS A 62 0.41 -5.41 -3.15
C LYS A 62 0.02 -5.38 -4.62
N GLU A 63 0.66 -4.55 -5.43
CA GLU A 63 0.38 -4.45 -6.86
C GLU A 63 0.67 -5.78 -7.58
N GLU A 64 1.84 -6.38 -7.33
CA GLU A 64 2.19 -7.69 -7.89
C GLU A 64 1.21 -8.77 -7.44
N ASN A 65 0.80 -8.78 -6.17
CA ASN A 65 -0.19 -9.72 -5.66
C ASN A 65 -1.55 -9.58 -6.36
N LEU A 66 -2.00 -8.36 -6.62
CA LEU A 66 -3.24 -8.09 -7.35
C LEU A 66 -3.14 -8.60 -8.80
N LYS A 67 -2.02 -8.36 -9.47
CA LYS A 67 -1.76 -8.86 -10.82
C LYS A 67 -1.84 -10.39 -10.86
N LEU A 68 -1.13 -11.07 -9.96
CA LEU A 68 -1.14 -12.54 -9.86
C LEU A 68 -2.53 -13.10 -9.56
N LYS A 69 -3.30 -12.44 -8.69
CA LYS A 69 -4.69 -12.84 -8.42
C LYS A 69 -5.57 -12.71 -9.67
N SER A 70 -5.42 -11.63 -10.43
CA SER A 70 -6.19 -11.44 -11.67
C SER A 70 -5.85 -12.51 -12.72
N GLU A 71 -4.57 -12.84 -12.87
CA GLU A 71 -4.12 -13.87 -13.80
C GLU A 71 -4.64 -15.25 -13.39
N ASN A 72 -4.52 -15.60 -12.10
CA ASN A 72 -5.06 -16.84 -11.56
C ASN A 72 -6.58 -16.94 -11.73
N GLN A 73 -7.31 -15.83 -11.61
CA GLN A 73 -8.76 -15.82 -11.85
C GLN A 73 -9.07 -16.16 -13.31
N VAL A 74 -8.36 -15.56 -14.26
CA VAL A 74 -8.54 -15.84 -15.70
C VAL A 74 -8.20 -17.30 -16.03
N LEU A 75 -7.07 -17.80 -15.50
CA LEU A 75 -6.66 -19.19 -15.67
C LEU A 75 -7.67 -20.17 -15.05
N GLY A 76 -8.16 -19.87 -13.85
CA GLY A 76 -9.20 -20.65 -13.18
C GLY A 76 -10.46 -20.77 -14.04
N GLN A 77 -10.96 -19.64 -14.56
CA GLN A 77 -12.13 -19.64 -15.45
C GLN A 77 -11.89 -20.45 -16.72
N TYR A 78 -10.69 -20.35 -17.31
CA TYR A 78 -10.34 -21.14 -18.50
C TYR A 78 -10.40 -22.65 -18.22
N ILE A 79 -9.86 -23.08 -17.07
CA ILE A 79 -9.91 -24.49 -16.64
C ILE A 79 -11.36 -24.93 -16.40
N GLU A 80 -12.18 -24.13 -15.71
CA GLU A 80 -13.60 -24.42 -15.50
C GLU A 80 -14.38 -24.55 -16.82
N ASN A 81 -14.11 -23.68 -17.78
CA ASN A 81 -14.74 -23.73 -19.10
C ASN A 81 -14.35 -25.01 -19.86
N LEU A 82 -13.08 -25.43 -19.76
CA LEU A 82 -12.63 -26.69 -20.35
C LEU A 82 -13.27 -27.91 -19.68
N MET A 83 -13.35 -27.93 -18.36
CA MET A 83 -13.95 -29.04 -17.61
C MET A 83 -15.46 -29.16 -17.87
N SER A 84 -16.17 -28.04 -18.02
CA SER A 84 -17.60 -28.01 -18.30
C SER A 84 -17.96 -28.32 -19.75
N ALA A 85 -17.14 -27.90 -20.72
CA ALA A 85 -17.34 -28.17 -22.14
C ALA A 85 -16.91 -29.59 -22.57
N SER A 86 -16.03 -30.25 -21.79
CA SER A 86 -15.57 -31.61 -22.08
C SER A 86 -16.49 -32.66 -21.46
N SER A 87 -17.15 -33.47 -22.31
CA SER A 87 -17.97 -34.61 -21.89
C SER A 87 -17.18 -35.68 -21.12
N VAL A 88 -15.85 -35.68 -21.19
CA VAL A 88 -14.97 -36.67 -20.54
C VAL A 88 -15.02 -36.56 -19.00
N PHE A 89 -15.34 -35.39 -18.44
CA PHE A 89 -15.43 -35.20 -16.98
C PHE A 89 -16.83 -35.41 -16.39
N GLN A 90 -17.87 -35.57 -17.22
CA GLN A 90 -19.24 -35.85 -16.74
C GLN A 90 -19.49 -37.35 -16.45
N SER A 91 -18.69 -38.25 -17.03
CA SER A 91 -19.00 -39.70 -17.04
C SER A 91 -18.70 -40.47 -15.75
N THR A 92 -18.18 -39.85 -14.69
CA THR A 92 -17.86 -40.54 -13.42
C THR A 92 -18.86 -40.29 -12.29
N SER A 93 -19.96 -39.57 -12.54
CA SER A 93 -21.05 -39.49 -11.56
C SER A 93 -21.94 -40.74 -11.62
N PRO A 94 -21.96 -41.64 -10.60
CA PRO A 94 -22.93 -42.73 -10.56
C PRO A 94 -24.32 -42.12 -10.39
N LYS A 95 -25.16 -42.23 -11.43
CA LYS A 95 -26.58 -41.89 -11.35
C LYS A 95 -27.24 -42.86 -10.36
N THR A 96 -27.33 -42.47 -9.09
CA THR A 96 -28.14 -43.17 -8.09
C THR A 96 -29.62 -42.97 -8.42
N LYS A 97 -30.13 -43.77 -9.37
CA LYS A 97 -31.56 -43.92 -9.59
C LYS A 97 -32.14 -44.66 -8.39
N LYS A 98 -32.73 -43.94 -7.44
CA LYS A 98 -33.60 -44.55 -6.43
C LYS A 98 -34.89 -45.00 -7.14
N LYS A 99 -35.18 -46.29 -7.04
CA LYS A 99 -36.40 -46.96 -7.48
C LYS A 99 -37.41 -46.96 -6.33
#